data_AF-A0A9E2LDB3-F1
#
_entry.id   AF-A0A9E2LDB3-F1
#
_cell.length_a   1.000
_cell.length_b   1.000
_cell.length_c   1.000
_cell.angle_alpha   90.00
_cell.angle_beta   90.00
_cell.angle_gamma   90.00
#
_symmetry.space_group_name_H-M   'P 1'
#
loop_
_entity.id
_entity.type
_entity.pdbx_description
1 polymer ?
#
loop_
_entity_poly.entity_id
_entity_poly.type
_entity_poly.pdbx_seq_one_letter_code
_entity_poly.pdbx_strand_id
1 'polypeptide(L)' 'MKMVIRRNSTNKKNARWLKTATIDTNNTNDLSARIQEKAYRLFEKRGYSHGNDWSDWLEAERLVKKELGIR' A
#
# COMPACT_ATOMS: atom_id res chain seq x y z
N MET A 1 40.42 37.79 28.64
CA MET A 1 38.99 37.64 28.29
C MET A 1 38.69 36.18 27.95
N LYS A 2 37.74 35.51 28.64
CA LYS A 2 37.22 34.19 28.23
C LYS A 2 35.91 34.41 27.49
N MET A 3 35.86 34.09 26.21
CA MET A 3 34.64 34.14 25.41
C MET A 3 34.01 32.74 25.43
N VAL A 4 32.98 32.55 26.25
CA VAL A 4 32.22 31.31 26.33
C VAL A 4 31.22 31.29 25.18
N ILE A 5 31.52 30.53 24.13
CA ILE A 5 30.52 30.28 23.08
C ILE A 5 29.56 29.22 23.63
N ARG A 6 28.39 29.70 24.09
CA ARG A 6 27.25 28.90 24.50
C ARG A 6 26.76 28.09 23.29
N ARG A 7 26.77 26.75 23.41
CA ARG A 7 26.22 25.84 22.39
C ARG A 7 24.74 26.18 22.15
N ASN A 8 24.37 26.65 20.96
CA ASN A 8 22.96 26.84 20.60
C ASN A 8 22.43 25.54 19.98
N SER A 9 21.79 24.71 20.81
CA SER A 9 21.05 23.53 20.37
C SER A 9 19.77 23.98 19.69
N THR A 10 19.79 24.10 18.36
CA THR A 10 18.62 24.48 17.57
C THR A 10 17.74 23.25 17.30
N ASN A 11 16.68 23.17 18.11
CA ASN A 11 15.32 22.80 17.74
C ASN A 11 15.04 21.40 17.16
N LYS A 12 15.08 20.40 18.04
CA LYS A 12 14.61 19.03 17.81
C LYS A 12 13.07 18.91 17.93
N LYS A 13 12.28 19.86 17.41
CA LYS A 13 10.80 19.85 17.54
C LYS A 13 10.03 19.51 16.25
N ASN A 14 10.72 19.31 15.12
CA ASN A 14 10.04 19.04 13.85
C ASN A 14 9.96 17.54 13.50
N ALA A 15 10.48 16.65 14.34
CA ALA A 15 10.47 15.19 14.10
C ALA A 15 9.12 14.51 14.38
N ARG A 16 8.09 15.26 14.80
CA ARG A 16 6.83 14.71 15.31
C ARG A 16 5.63 14.82 14.37
N TRP A 17 5.81 15.25 13.11
CA TRP A 17 4.71 15.42 12.15
C TRP A 17 4.88 14.70 10.81
N LEU A 18 5.73 13.68 10.75
CA LEU A 18 5.86 12.78 9.59
C LEU A 18 5.30 11.36 9.87
N LYS A 19 4.48 11.19 10.91
CA LYS A 19 3.96 9.88 11.35
C LYS A 19 2.47 9.67 11.09
N THR A 20 1.96 10.11 9.93
CA THR A 20 0.55 9.88 9.57
C THR A 20 0.33 9.27 8.18
N ALA A 21 1.40 8.97 7.43
CA ALA A 21 1.29 8.41 6.07
C ALA A 21 2.02 7.07 5.87
N THR A 22 2.70 6.52 6.89
CA THR A 22 3.55 5.32 6.75
C THR A 22 2.93 4.05 7.35
N ILE A 23 1.66 4.10 7.79
CA ILE A 23 1.10 3.03 8.63
C ILE A 23 0.40 1.94 7.80
N ASP A 24 -0.13 2.24 6.60
CA ASP A 24 -1.03 1.31 5.88
C ASP A 24 -0.58 0.86 4.49
N THR A 25 0.66 1.14 4.08
CA THR A 25 1.18 0.72 2.76
C THR A 25 1.45 -0.78 2.66
N ASN A 26 1.81 -1.44 3.76
CA ASN A 26 2.12 -2.87 3.72
C ASN A 26 0.87 -3.73 3.51
N ASN A 27 -0.25 -3.39 4.17
CA ASN A 27 -1.49 -4.16 4.05
C ASN A 27 -2.17 -3.97 2.70
N THR A 28 -2.09 -2.75 2.14
CA THR A 28 -2.62 -2.45 0.81
C THR A 28 -1.81 -3.09 -0.30
N ASN A 29 -0.49 -3.21 -0.14
CA ASN A 29 0.37 -3.98 -1.06
C ASN A 29 0.05 -5.48 -1.03
N ASP A 30 -0.21 -6.06 0.14
CA ASP A 30 -0.56 -7.49 0.24
C ASP A 30 -1.93 -7.79 -0.39
N LEU A 31 -2.89 -6.89 -0.23
CA LEU A 31 -4.21 -7.01 -0.84
C LEU A 31 -4.13 -6.90 -2.37
N SER A 32 -3.44 -5.88 -2.89
CA SER A 32 -3.30 -5.65 -4.33
C SER A 32 -2.55 -6.79 -5.01
N ALA A 33 -1.50 -7.34 -4.38
CA ALA A 33 -0.78 -8.51 -4.88
C ALA A 33 -1.69 -9.74 -5.01
N ARG A 34 -2.56 -10.00 -4.02
CA ARG A 34 -3.53 -11.10 -4.06
C ARG A 34 -4.57 -10.91 -5.16
N ILE A 35 -5.06 -9.69 -5.34
CA ILE A 35 -6.02 -9.35 -6.40
C ILE A 35 -5.36 -9.55 -7.76
N GLN A 36 -4.14 -9.08 -7.94
CA GLN A 36 -3.39 -9.22 -9.18
C GLN A 36 -3.16 -10.70 -9.53
N GLU A 37 -2.74 -11.53 -8.57
CA GLU A 37 -2.54 -12.96 -8.79
C GLU A 37 -3.84 -13.66 -9.21
N LYS A 38 -4.96 -13.34 -8.55
CA LYS A 38 -6.28 -13.91 -8.89
C LYS A 38 -6.76 -13.43 -10.26
N ALA A 39 -6.59 -12.16 -10.59
CA ALA A 39 -6.97 -11.60 -11.89
C ALA A 39 -6.18 -12.25 -13.02
N TYR A 40 -4.86 -12.44 -12.82
CA TYR A 40 -4.02 -13.13 -13.78
C TYR A 40 -4.46 -14.58 -14.02
N ARG A 41 -4.78 -15.33 -12.95
CA ARG A 41 -5.31 -16.70 -13.08
C ARG A 41 -6.66 -16.74 -13.81
N LEU A 42 -7.53 -15.75 -13.62
CA LEU A 42 -8.80 -15.63 -14.36
C LEU A 42 -8.55 -15.39 -15.85
N PHE A 43 -7.61 -14.50 -16.16
CA PHE A 43 -7.19 -14.19 -17.53
C PHE A 43 -6.61 -15.43 -18.23
N GLU A 44 -5.74 -16.20 -17.57
CA GLU A 44 -5.20 -17.46 -18.10
C GLU A 44 -6.31 -18.50 -18.34
N LYS A 45 -7.22 -18.67 -17.37
CA LYS A 45 -8.34 -19.62 -17.47
C LYS A 45 -9.29 -19.28 -18.62
N ARG A 46 -9.41 -18.01 -18.97
CA ARG A 46 -10.23 -17.53 -20.10
C ARG A 46 -9.52 -17.66 -21.46
N GLY A 47 -8.26 -18.10 -21.47
CA GLY A 47 -7.48 -18.28 -22.70
C GLY A 47 -6.88 -16.99 -23.23
N TYR A 48 -6.41 -16.10 -22.33
CA TYR A 48 -5.71 -14.87 -22.68
C TYR A 48 -6.55 -13.90 -23.54
N SER A 49 -7.87 -13.90 -23.31
CA SER A 49 -8.80 -13.04 -24.02
C SER A 49 -8.66 -11.58 -23.56
N HIS A 50 -7.90 -10.82 -24.34
CA HIS A 50 -7.72 -9.38 -24.17
C HIS A 50 -9.04 -8.63 -24.34
N GLY A 51 -9.30 -7.68 -23.44
CA GLY A 51 -10.48 -6.80 -23.45
C GLY A 51 -11.42 -6.98 -22.26
N ASN A 52 -11.12 -7.90 -21.33
CA ASN A 52 -11.88 -8.10 -20.11
C ASN A 52 -11.05 -7.93 -18.84
N ASP A 53 -9.86 -7.36 -18.97
CA ASP A 53 -8.88 -7.20 -17.90
C ASP A 53 -9.49 -6.46 -16.69
N TRP A 54 -10.34 -5.45 -16.95
CA TRP A 54 -11.09 -4.74 -15.91
C TRP A 54 -12.12 -5.63 -15.20
N SER A 55 -12.79 -6.51 -15.95
CA SER A 55 -13.76 -7.44 -15.38
C SER A 55 -13.05 -8.48 -14.52
N ASP A 56 -11.94 -9.04 -15.02
CA ASP A 56 -11.13 -10.03 -14.29
C ASP A 56 -10.56 -9.43 -13.00
N TRP A 57 -10.19 -8.14 -13.03
CA TRP A 57 -9.70 -7.43 -11.85
C TRP A 57 -10.80 -7.16 -10.81
N LEU A 58 -12.00 -6.74 -11.22
CA LEU A 58 -13.15 -6.56 -10.32
C LEU A 58 -13.62 -7.88 -9.71
N GLU A 59 -13.61 -8.95 -10.49
CA GLU A 59 -13.96 -10.30 -10.04
C GLU A 59 -12.95 -10.81 -9.01
N ALA A 60 -11.66 -10.62 -9.28
CA ALA A 60 -10.58 -10.91 -8.34
C ALA A 60 -10.69 -10.10 -7.05
N GLU A 61 -10.98 -8.80 -7.13
CA GLU A 61 -11.17 -7.95 -5.96
C GLU A 61 -12.33 -8.45 -5.08
N ARG A 62 -13.47 -8.78 -5.68
CA ARG A 62 -14.61 -9.37 -4.96
C ARG A 62 -14.27 -10.69 -4.29
N LEU A 63 -13.53 -11.56 -4.97
CA LEU A 63 -13.10 -12.84 -4.41
C LEU A 63 -12.18 -12.64 -3.21
N VAL A 64 -11.17 -11.77 -3.32
CA VAL A 64 -10.22 -11.49 -2.23
C VAL A 64 -10.91 -10.81 -1.05
N LYS A 65 -11.82 -9.85 -1.29
CA LYS A 65 -12.64 -9.23 -0.23
C LYS A 65 -13.51 -10.26 0.50
N LYS A 66 -14.12 -11.20 -0.24
CA LYS A 66 -14.91 -12.29 0.32
C LYS A 66 -14.06 -13.27 1.15
N GLU A 67 -12.87 -13.63 0.68
CA GLU A 67 -11.93 -14.48 1.41
C GLU A 67 -11.44 -13.82 2.71
N LEU A 68 -11.25 -12.49 2.70
CA LEU A 68 -10.86 -11.71 3.88
C LEU A 68 -12.04 -11.35 4.80
N GLY A 69 -13.28 -11.67 4.40
CA GLY A 69 -14.48 -11.32 5.16
C GLY A 69 -14.73 -9.81 5.26
N ILE A 70 -14.14 -9.02 4.36
CA ILE A 70 -14.32 -7.57 4.31
C ILE A 70 -15.65 -7.32 3.59
N ARG A 71 -16.63 -6.83 4.34
CA ARG A 71 -18.02 -6.65 3.92
C ARG A 71 -18.30 -5.24 3.39
#